data_AF-A0A7X5RLG1-F1
#
_entry.id   AF-A0A7X5RLG1-F1
#
_cell.length_a   1.000
_cell.length_b   1.000
_cell.length_c   1.000
_cell.angle_alpha   90.00
_cell.angle_beta   90.00
_cell.angle_gamma   90.00
#
_symmetry.space_group_name_H-M   'P 1'
#
loop_
_entity.id
_entity.type
_entity.pdbx_description
1 polymer ?
#
loop_
_entity_poly.entity_id
_entity_poly.type
_entity_poly.pdbx_seq_one_letter_code
_entity_poly.pdbx_strand_id
1 'polypeptide(L)'
;MNLKEKINSELIPLGAWCRTAYQVNEFKKNNDIETTSFPYDWTITPFSALKSTLNSEFDPYSILRYDVVERSELGSLVDTRTKIIHHHDFPATKLKLLEEIAGVNDKGLPFELYKTDLLDNAKSRFCHTYKNLEFLKKEQKRLLFVRWQRSGHPDRQLPNAFENESILSLSTIIKGFLRHDNFSILVVKSKTIIGDLPENIITEYNREEFGVTATIIERKGFNGDGTNSFKGDEVSWRALLTRFVIEEE
;
A
#
# COMPACT_ATOMS: atom_id res chain seq x y z
N MET A 1 -13.35 24.26 8.77
CA MET A 1 -14.02 23.86 7.52
C MET A 1 -14.19 22.36 7.55
N ASN A 2 -15.39 21.82 7.32
CA ASN A 2 -15.65 20.38 7.37
C ASN A 2 -15.21 19.74 6.05
N LEU A 3 -14.10 18.99 6.04
CA LEU A 3 -13.60 18.33 4.83
C LEU A 3 -14.57 17.26 4.30
N LYS A 4 -15.32 16.60 5.19
CA LYS A 4 -16.31 15.57 4.83
C LYS A 4 -17.33 16.03 3.79
N GLU A 5 -17.80 17.28 3.91
CA GLU A 5 -18.84 17.84 3.04
C GLU A 5 -18.32 18.24 1.67
N LYS A 6 -17.00 18.35 1.50
CA LYS A 6 -16.36 18.76 0.25
C LYS A 6 -15.79 17.59 -0.56
N ILE A 7 -15.53 16.46 0.08
CA ILE A 7 -14.85 15.34 -0.57
C ILE A 7 -15.90 14.44 -1.21
N ASN A 8 -16.06 14.55 -2.53
CA ASN A 8 -16.83 13.59 -3.32
C ASN A 8 -15.92 12.50 -3.92
N SER A 9 -14.64 12.50 -3.58
CA SER A 9 -13.66 11.53 -4.06
C SER A 9 -13.41 10.37 -3.10
N GLU A 10 -12.99 9.22 -3.64
CA GLU A 10 -12.56 8.06 -2.85
C GLU A 10 -11.02 8.00 -2.80
N LEU A 11 -10.42 8.07 -1.59
CA LEU A 11 -8.97 7.92 -1.42
C LEU A 11 -8.58 6.45 -1.32
N ILE A 12 -7.66 6.00 -2.17
CA ILE A 12 -7.34 4.57 -2.32
C ILE A 12 -5.82 4.38 -2.15
N PRO A 13 -5.35 3.65 -1.13
CA PRO A 13 -3.95 3.33 -1.01
C PRO A 13 -3.53 2.29 -2.06
N LEU A 14 -2.46 2.57 -2.80
CA LEU A 14 -1.83 1.66 -3.77
C LEU A 14 -0.59 0.98 -3.18
N GLY A 15 -0.72 0.46 -1.96
CA GLY A 15 0.32 -0.33 -1.30
C GLY A 15 1.69 0.35 -1.26
N ALA A 16 2.70 -0.31 -1.82
CA ALA A 16 4.13 -0.14 -1.54
C ALA A 16 4.51 -0.74 -0.18
N TRP A 17 4.11 -0.07 0.89
CA TRP A 17 4.23 -0.55 2.27
C TRP A 17 2.92 -0.26 3.01
N CYS A 18 2.71 -0.89 4.17
CA CYS A 18 1.53 -0.65 5.00
C CYS A 18 1.42 0.81 5.54
N ARG A 19 2.48 1.64 5.38
CA ARG A 19 2.45 3.08 5.71
C ARG A 19 1.34 3.82 4.98
N THR A 20 1.23 3.64 3.66
CA THR A 20 0.28 4.39 2.84
C THR A 20 -1.16 4.12 3.28
N ALA A 21 -1.48 2.86 3.51
CA ALA A 21 -2.80 2.45 4.01
C ALA A 21 -3.08 3.02 5.40
N TYR A 22 -2.11 2.93 6.32
CA TYR A 22 -2.25 3.53 7.66
C TYR A 22 -2.56 5.03 7.58
N GLN A 23 -1.79 5.77 6.80
CA GLN A 23 -1.90 7.23 6.72
C GLN A 23 -3.18 7.69 6.01
N VAL A 24 -3.60 7.00 4.94
CA VAL A 24 -4.88 7.27 4.28
C VAL A 24 -6.05 7.00 5.22
N ASN A 25 -6.02 5.89 5.96
CA ASN A 25 -7.12 5.53 6.87
C ASN A 25 -7.19 6.45 8.09
N GLU A 26 -6.04 6.83 8.68
CA GLU A 26 -6.04 7.83 9.75
C GLU A 26 -6.49 9.21 9.24
N PHE A 27 -6.15 9.59 8.02
CA PHE A 27 -6.68 10.82 7.41
C PHE A 27 -8.20 10.77 7.26
N LYS A 28 -8.76 9.67 6.73
CA LYS A 28 -10.21 9.49 6.57
C LYS A 28 -10.93 9.56 7.92
N LYS A 29 -10.43 8.81 8.91
CA LYS A 29 -10.96 8.79 10.28
C LYS A 29 -10.96 10.17 10.93
N ASN A 30 -9.88 10.94 10.80
CA ASN A 30 -9.77 12.28 11.37
C ASN A 30 -10.69 13.32 10.69
N ASN A 31 -11.29 12.97 9.56
CA ASN A 31 -12.21 13.83 8.81
C ASN A 31 -13.63 13.22 8.70
N ASP A 32 -13.95 12.22 9.53
CA ASP A 32 -15.24 11.53 9.54
C ASP A 32 -15.68 10.98 8.16
N ILE A 33 -14.70 10.57 7.34
CA ILE A 33 -14.88 9.95 6.03
C ILE A 33 -14.96 8.43 6.21
N GLU A 34 -15.91 7.79 5.55
CA GLU A 34 -16.06 6.34 5.58
C GLU A 34 -14.83 5.65 4.98
N THR A 35 -14.37 4.58 5.64
CA THR A 35 -13.19 3.82 5.19
C THR A 35 -13.62 2.53 4.52
N THR A 36 -13.32 2.41 3.23
CA THR A 36 -13.37 1.15 2.50
C THR A 36 -12.01 0.46 2.56
N SER A 37 -11.99 -0.85 2.82
CA SER A 37 -10.77 -1.65 2.77
C SER A 37 -10.46 -2.14 1.36
N PHE A 38 -9.19 -2.04 0.97
CA PHE A 38 -8.65 -2.41 -0.34
C PHE A 38 -7.61 -3.54 -0.22
N PRO A 39 -7.31 -4.28 -1.32
CA PRO A 39 -6.43 -5.46 -1.24
C PRO A 39 -4.99 -5.12 -0.86
N TYR A 40 -4.58 -3.86 -1.05
CA TYR A 40 -3.22 -3.40 -0.80
C TYR A 40 -3.03 -2.74 0.57
N ASP A 41 -4.06 -2.77 1.43
CA ASP A 41 -4.03 -2.11 2.74
C ASP A 41 -3.06 -2.77 3.73
N TRP A 42 -2.83 -4.07 3.56
CA TRP A 42 -2.03 -4.90 4.48
C TRP A 42 -1.00 -5.76 3.75
N THR A 43 -0.77 -5.50 2.47
CA THR A 43 0.28 -6.15 1.68
C THR A 43 1.40 -5.16 1.36
N ILE A 44 2.62 -5.68 1.27
CA ILE A 44 3.71 -4.94 0.64
C ILE A 44 3.59 -5.23 -0.86
N THR A 45 3.47 -4.15 -1.64
CA THR A 45 3.07 -4.25 -3.05
C THR A 45 4.07 -3.49 -3.93
N PRO A 46 5.15 -4.17 -4.36
CA PRO A 46 6.07 -3.65 -5.37
C PRO A 46 5.36 -3.23 -6.66
N PHE A 47 6.01 -2.41 -7.48
CA PHE A 47 5.45 -1.96 -8.74
C PHE A 47 5.18 -3.12 -9.71
N SER A 48 6.07 -4.11 -9.75
CA SER A 48 5.85 -5.35 -10.51
C SER A 48 4.59 -6.10 -10.05
N ALA A 49 4.27 -6.06 -8.76
CA ALA A 49 3.07 -6.66 -8.22
C ALA A 49 1.81 -5.91 -8.62
N LEU A 50 1.84 -4.57 -8.62
CA LEU A 50 0.76 -3.75 -9.16
C LEU A 50 0.52 -4.06 -10.65
N LYS A 51 1.56 -4.15 -11.47
CA LYS A 51 1.43 -4.53 -12.89
C LYS A 51 0.72 -5.87 -13.08
N SER A 52 1.03 -6.85 -12.23
CA SER A 52 0.45 -8.19 -12.34
C SER A 52 -1.00 -8.26 -11.86
N THR A 53 -1.39 -7.43 -10.89
CA THR A 53 -2.69 -7.55 -10.20
C THR A 53 -3.70 -6.46 -10.56
N LEU A 54 -3.26 -5.32 -11.07
CA LEU A 54 -4.12 -4.32 -11.72
C LEU A 54 -4.19 -4.56 -13.23
N ASN A 55 -4.37 -5.83 -13.62
CA ASN A 55 -4.64 -6.23 -14.99
C ASN A 55 -6.14 -6.55 -15.11
N SER A 56 -6.79 -6.16 -16.21
CA SER A 56 -8.19 -6.46 -16.48
C SER A 56 -8.54 -7.96 -16.50
N GLU A 57 -7.55 -8.83 -16.67
CA GLU A 57 -7.68 -10.29 -16.70
C GLU A 57 -7.20 -10.98 -15.42
N PHE A 58 -6.83 -10.21 -14.39
CA PHE A 58 -6.34 -10.79 -13.14
C PHE A 58 -7.47 -11.52 -12.39
N ASP A 59 -7.26 -12.81 -12.11
CA ASP A 59 -8.13 -13.60 -11.24
C ASP A 59 -7.65 -13.52 -9.78
N PRO A 60 -8.36 -12.83 -8.86
CA PRO A 60 -7.96 -12.76 -7.45
C PRO A 60 -7.96 -14.11 -6.75
N TYR A 61 -8.72 -15.11 -7.22
CA TYR A 61 -8.75 -16.46 -6.65
C TYR A 61 -7.51 -17.28 -6.98
N SER A 62 -6.65 -16.78 -7.86
CA SER A 62 -5.41 -17.46 -8.22
C SER A 62 -4.25 -17.12 -7.27
N ILE A 63 -4.40 -16.14 -6.37
CA ILE A 63 -3.37 -15.74 -5.40
C ILE A 63 -3.16 -16.80 -4.31
N LEU A 64 -1.96 -16.81 -3.71
CA LEU A 64 -1.57 -17.64 -2.56
C LEU A 64 -1.78 -19.14 -2.79
N ARG A 65 -1.60 -19.61 -4.04
CA ARG A 65 -1.56 -21.06 -4.28
C ARG A 65 -0.29 -21.65 -3.67
N TYR A 66 -0.42 -22.84 -3.09
CA TYR A 66 0.66 -23.55 -2.43
C TYR A 66 1.93 -23.73 -3.28
N ASP A 67 1.77 -23.95 -4.58
CA ASP A 67 2.87 -24.17 -5.51
C ASP A 67 3.63 -22.89 -5.90
N VAL A 68 3.09 -21.71 -5.60
CA VAL A 68 3.66 -20.41 -5.98
C VAL A 68 3.91 -19.50 -4.78
N VAL A 69 3.91 -20.02 -3.55
CA VAL A 69 4.29 -19.25 -2.35
C VAL A 69 5.69 -19.61 -1.88
N GLU A 70 6.42 -18.61 -1.39
CA GLU A 70 7.78 -18.75 -0.84
C GLU A 70 7.98 -17.80 0.34
N ARG A 71 9.02 -18.05 1.15
CA ARG A 71 9.44 -17.09 2.18
C ARG A 71 10.23 -15.96 1.54
N SER A 72 9.75 -14.73 1.73
CA SER A 72 10.46 -13.51 1.32
C SER A 72 11.64 -13.20 2.23
N GLU A 73 12.53 -12.33 1.77
CA GLU A 73 13.64 -11.76 2.57
C GLU A 73 13.17 -11.03 3.84
N LEU A 74 11.90 -10.58 3.85
CA LEU A 74 11.27 -9.94 5.02
C LEU A 74 10.76 -10.96 6.06
N GLY A 75 10.99 -12.25 5.83
CA GLY A 75 10.49 -13.35 6.64
C GLY A 75 8.98 -13.53 6.57
N SER A 76 8.31 -12.90 5.59
CA SER A 76 6.86 -13.03 5.31
C SER A 76 6.61 -13.91 4.09
N LEU A 77 5.36 -14.27 3.79
CA LEU A 77 5.06 -15.00 2.55
C LEU A 77 4.97 -14.06 1.35
N VAL A 78 5.56 -14.49 0.23
CA VAL A 78 5.41 -13.86 -1.08
C VAL A 78 4.75 -14.84 -2.04
N ASP A 79 3.76 -14.37 -2.79
CA ASP A 79 3.26 -15.08 -3.97
C ASP A 79 4.22 -14.79 -5.13
N THR A 80 4.99 -15.78 -5.57
CA THR A 80 6.06 -15.60 -6.56
C THR A 80 5.54 -15.29 -7.96
N ARG A 81 4.26 -15.52 -8.23
CA ARG A 81 3.62 -15.21 -9.51
C ARG A 81 3.15 -13.76 -9.55
N THR A 82 2.48 -13.29 -8.50
CA THR A 82 1.99 -11.90 -8.41
C THR A 82 3.00 -10.94 -7.78
N LYS A 83 4.06 -11.45 -7.16
CA LYS A 83 5.05 -10.70 -6.37
C LYS A 83 4.47 -9.93 -5.17
N ILE A 84 3.21 -10.18 -4.78
CA ILE A 84 2.62 -9.59 -3.58
C ILE A 84 3.21 -10.25 -2.34
N ILE A 85 3.60 -9.44 -1.35
CA ILE A 85 4.11 -9.92 -0.07
C ILE A 85 3.03 -9.72 1.01
N HIS A 86 2.60 -10.83 1.59
CA HIS A 86 1.52 -10.92 2.58
C HIS A 86 2.05 -10.73 4.01
N HIS A 87 2.58 -9.53 4.28
CA HIS A 87 3.30 -9.22 5.51
C HIS A 87 2.47 -9.36 6.79
N HIS A 88 1.22 -8.90 6.77
CA HIS A 88 0.35 -8.91 7.94
C HIS A 88 -0.42 -10.22 8.13
N ASP A 89 -0.65 -10.97 7.06
CA ASP A 89 -1.29 -12.29 7.14
C ASP A 89 -0.31 -13.34 7.71
N PHE A 90 0.98 -13.18 7.37
CA PHE A 90 2.07 -14.07 7.73
C PHE A 90 3.27 -13.30 8.28
N PRO A 91 3.15 -12.67 9.47
CA PRO A 91 4.29 -12.03 10.11
C PRO A 91 5.34 -13.09 10.49
N ALA A 92 6.61 -12.69 10.48
CA ALA A 92 7.74 -13.60 10.73
C ALA A 92 7.62 -14.38 12.06
N THR A 93 7.05 -13.78 13.09
CA THR A 93 6.80 -14.43 14.39
C THR A 93 5.82 -15.60 14.26
N LYS A 94 4.74 -15.42 13.49
CA LYS A 94 3.72 -16.45 13.25
C LYS A 94 4.28 -17.61 12.43
N LEU A 95 5.08 -17.31 11.40
CA LEU A 95 5.73 -18.36 10.63
C LEU A 95 6.75 -19.12 11.48
N LYS A 96 7.60 -18.43 12.23
CA LYS A 96 8.60 -19.06 13.12
C LYS A 96 7.97 -20.05 14.10
N LEU A 97 6.82 -19.72 14.69
CA LEU A 97 6.09 -20.64 15.57
C LEU A 97 5.69 -21.95 14.87
N LEU A 98 5.31 -21.89 13.59
CA LEU A 98 4.99 -23.09 12.82
C LEU A 98 6.25 -23.88 12.43
N GLU A 99 7.38 -23.19 12.21
CA GLU A 99 8.68 -23.81 11.89
C GLU A 99 9.19 -24.67 13.05
N GLU A 100 9.00 -24.21 14.28
CA GLU A 100 9.41 -24.92 15.50
C GLU A 100 8.67 -26.25 15.69
N ILE A 101 7.51 -26.44 15.06
CA ILE A 101 6.70 -27.66 15.18
C ILE A 101 7.20 -28.77 14.25
N ALA A 102 7.45 -28.44 12.97
CA ALA A 102 7.70 -29.45 11.93
C ALA A 102 8.86 -29.12 10.97
N GLY A 103 9.56 -28.01 11.17
CA GLY A 103 10.57 -27.51 10.24
C GLY A 103 9.98 -26.84 8.99
N VAL A 104 10.82 -26.66 7.97
CA VAL A 104 10.49 -25.97 6.71
C VAL A 104 10.77 -26.83 5.48
N ASN A 105 10.05 -26.56 4.39
CA ASN A 105 10.38 -27.10 3.07
C ASN A 105 11.51 -26.32 2.38
N ASP A 106 11.84 -26.71 1.15
CA ASP A 106 12.84 -26.09 0.26
C ASP A 106 12.56 -24.61 -0.06
N LYS A 107 11.29 -24.21 -0.01
CA LYS A 107 10.83 -22.81 -0.18
C LYS A 107 10.85 -21.99 1.12
N GLY A 108 11.38 -22.56 2.20
CA GLY A 108 11.43 -21.94 3.52
C GLY A 108 10.07 -21.81 4.21
N LEU A 109 9.06 -22.59 3.78
CA LEU A 109 7.72 -22.57 4.33
C LEU A 109 7.54 -23.63 5.42
N PRO A 110 6.88 -23.30 6.55
CA PRO A 110 6.60 -24.29 7.58
C PRO A 110 5.72 -25.43 7.03
N PHE A 111 6.05 -26.69 7.30
CA PHE A 111 5.19 -27.82 6.88
C PHE A 111 3.80 -27.77 7.53
N GLU A 112 3.67 -27.19 8.72
CA GLU A 112 2.38 -27.01 9.39
C GLU A 112 1.50 -25.95 8.71
N LEU A 113 2.06 -25.05 7.91
CA LEU A 113 1.26 -24.04 7.19
C LEU A 113 0.16 -24.71 6.33
N TYR A 114 0.48 -25.86 5.74
CA TYR A 114 -0.41 -26.64 4.88
C TYR A 114 -1.56 -27.33 5.61
N LYS A 115 -1.49 -27.40 6.95
CA LYS A 115 -2.51 -28.02 7.80
C LYS A 115 -3.42 -26.99 8.48
N THR A 116 -3.20 -25.70 8.22
CA THR A 116 -3.94 -24.58 8.83
C THR A 116 -4.77 -23.85 7.78
N ASP A 117 -5.84 -23.18 8.21
CA ASP A 117 -6.68 -22.33 7.34
C ASP A 117 -6.04 -20.95 7.04
N LEU A 118 -4.76 -20.75 7.37
CA LEU A 118 -4.14 -19.44 7.29
C LEU A 118 -4.05 -18.90 5.87
N LEU A 119 -3.71 -19.76 4.90
CA LEU A 119 -3.66 -19.40 3.48
C LEU A 119 -5.04 -19.10 2.92
N ASP A 120 -6.02 -19.94 3.23
CA ASP A 120 -7.40 -19.72 2.77
C ASP A 120 -8.02 -18.45 3.35
N ASN A 121 -7.72 -18.13 4.62
CA ASN A 121 -8.16 -16.89 5.24
C ASN A 121 -7.53 -15.65 4.59
N ALA A 122 -6.20 -15.68 4.35
CA ALA A 122 -5.50 -14.58 3.69
C ALA A 122 -5.98 -14.38 2.26
N LYS A 123 -6.15 -15.47 1.52
CA LYS A 123 -6.72 -15.49 0.17
C LYS A 123 -8.14 -14.93 0.14
N SER A 124 -9.00 -15.38 1.04
CA SER A 124 -10.39 -14.94 1.13
C SER A 124 -10.47 -13.44 1.42
N ARG A 125 -9.64 -12.94 2.35
CA ARG A 125 -9.54 -11.51 2.65
C ARG A 125 -9.11 -10.70 1.43
N PHE A 126 -8.07 -11.14 0.74
CA PHE A 126 -7.59 -10.47 -0.48
C PHE A 126 -8.68 -10.46 -1.57
N CYS A 127 -9.33 -11.60 -1.83
CA CYS A 127 -10.40 -11.69 -2.82
C CYS A 127 -11.57 -10.77 -2.47
N HIS A 128 -11.96 -10.71 -1.19
CA HIS A 128 -13.03 -9.85 -0.73
C HIS A 128 -12.73 -8.37 -1.00
N THR A 129 -11.56 -7.87 -0.61
CA THR A 129 -11.25 -6.45 -0.80
C THR A 129 -10.82 -6.10 -2.21
N TYR A 130 -10.29 -7.05 -2.98
CA TYR A 130 -10.09 -6.87 -4.41
C TYR A 130 -11.42 -6.58 -5.14
N LYS A 131 -12.53 -7.20 -4.73
CA LYS A 131 -13.86 -6.88 -5.29
C LYS A 131 -14.29 -5.45 -4.99
N ASN A 132 -13.93 -4.89 -3.84
CA ASN A 132 -14.19 -3.47 -3.54
C ASN A 132 -13.42 -2.58 -4.53
N LEU A 133 -12.18 -2.93 -4.85
CA LEU A 133 -11.37 -2.23 -5.85
C LEU A 133 -11.96 -2.35 -7.26
N GLU A 134 -12.47 -3.54 -7.64
CA GLU A 134 -13.14 -3.73 -8.92
C GLU A 134 -14.45 -2.97 -9.05
N PHE A 135 -15.16 -2.77 -7.94
CA PHE A 135 -16.41 -2.00 -7.92
C PHE A 135 -16.17 -0.56 -8.37
N LEU A 136 -14.97 0.00 -8.13
CA LEU A 136 -14.59 1.35 -8.54
C LEU A 136 -14.60 1.55 -10.07
N LYS A 137 -14.51 0.47 -10.88
CA LYS A 137 -14.64 0.56 -12.35
C LYS A 137 -16.00 1.14 -12.79
N LYS A 138 -17.00 1.10 -11.91
CA LYS A 138 -18.37 1.57 -12.14
C LYS A 138 -18.69 2.87 -11.39
N GLU A 139 -17.78 3.33 -10.54
CA GLU A 139 -17.98 4.55 -9.75
C GLU A 139 -17.97 5.79 -10.64
N GLN A 140 -18.87 6.72 -10.36
CA GLN A 140 -18.87 8.03 -11.03
C GLN A 140 -18.05 9.07 -10.25
N LYS A 141 -17.63 8.73 -9.03
CA LYS A 141 -16.78 9.57 -8.18
C LYS A 141 -15.36 9.62 -8.73
N ARG A 142 -14.67 10.73 -8.46
CA ARG A 142 -13.24 10.84 -8.74
C ARG A 142 -12.47 9.94 -7.78
N LEU A 143 -11.49 9.19 -8.30
CA LEU A 143 -10.68 8.27 -7.50
C LEU A 143 -9.30 8.87 -7.24
N LEU A 144 -8.88 8.92 -5.98
CA LEU A 144 -7.61 9.53 -5.56
C LEU A 144 -6.67 8.45 -5.04
N PHE A 145 -5.81 7.94 -5.91
CA PHE A 145 -4.85 6.90 -5.55
C PHE A 145 -3.63 7.49 -4.84
N VAL A 146 -3.19 6.88 -3.75
CA VAL A 146 -2.04 7.34 -2.97
C VAL A 146 -1.00 6.24 -2.92
N ARG A 147 0.27 6.57 -3.18
CA ARG A 147 1.39 5.61 -3.11
C ARG A 147 2.63 6.24 -2.51
N TRP A 148 3.27 5.57 -1.57
CA TRP A 148 4.53 6.02 -0.98
C TRP A 148 5.73 5.31 -1.63
N GLN A 149 6.58 6.07 -2.29
CA GLN A 149 7.80 5.59 -2.92
C GLN A 149 8.99 5.71 -1.97
N ARG A 150 9.19 4.67 -1.16
CA ARG A 150 10.42 4.49 -0.37
C ARG A 150 10.84 3.04 -0.42
N SER A 151 12.11 2.81 -0.76
CA SER A 151 12.74 1.48 -0.87
C SER A 151 12.50 0.59 0.36
N GLY A 152 12.23 1.19 1.51
CA GLY A 152 11.59 0.49 2.62
C GLY A 152 11.85 1.13 3.97
N HIS A 153 11.71 0.29 4.99
CA HIS A 153 12.15 0.60 6.33
C HIS A 153 13.69 0.61 6.36
N PRO A 154 14.39 1.46 7.15
CA PRO A 154 15.85 1.40 7.29
C PRO A 154 16.42 -0.03 7.36
N ASP A 155 15.81 -0.87 8.20
CA ASP A 155 16.22 -2.27 8.42
C ASP A 155 15.70 -3.28 7.38
N ARG A 156 14.77 -2.89 6.51
CA ARG A 156 14.09 -3.77 5.55
C ARG A 156 13.89 -3.04 4.23
N GLN A 157 14.81 -3.26 3.32
CA GLN A 157 14.81 -2.64 1.99
C GLN A 157 14.33 -3.64 0.94
N LEU A 158 13.58 -3.14 -0.03
CA LEU A 158 13.25 -3.81 -1.28
C LEU A 158 13.77 -2.89 -2.40
N PRO A 159 15.05 -3.00 -2.79
CA PRO A 159 15.71 -2.02 -3.65
C PRO A 159 15.00 -1.86 -5.01
N ASN A 160 14.41 -2.95 -5.53
CA ASN A 160 13.74 -2.97 -6.82
C ASN A 160 12.21 -2.80 -6.71
N ALA A 161 11.68 -2.44 -5.53
CA ALA A 161 10.23 -2.34 -5.33
C ALA A 161 9.56 -1.26 -6.19
N PHE A 162 10.32 -0.26 -6.64
CA PHE A 162 9.85 0.89 -7.41
C PHE A 162 10.58 0.99 -8.77
N GLU A 163 11.27 -0.07 -9.19
CA GLU A 163 12.02 -0.07 -10.44
C GLU A 163 11.07 0.19 -11.62
N ASN A 164 11.38 1.21 -12.42
CA ASN A 164 10.56 1.69 -13.54
C ASN A 164 9.22 2.30 -13.14
N GLU A 165 9.01 2.62 -11.86
CA GLU A 165 7.79 3.27 -11.39
C GLU A 165 7.83 4.79 -11.60
N SER A 166 6.75 5.31 -12.18
CA SER A 166 6.53 6.74 -12.45
C SER A 166 5.02 7.03 -12.45
N ILE A 167 4.62 8.30 -12.37
CA ILE A 167 3.20 8.66 -12.51
C ILE A 167 2.63 8.15 -13.84
N LEU A 168 3.36 8.32 -14.95
CA LEU A 168 2.93 7.83 -16.26
C LEU A 168 2.72 6.30 -16.31
N SER A 169 3.63 5.53 -15.70
CA SER A 169 3.51 4.07 -15.72
C SER A 169 2.44 3.57 -14.75
N LEU A 170 2.24 4.23 -13.60
CA LEU A 170 1.11 3.98 -12.70
C LEU A 170 -0.22 4.32 -13.36
N SER A 171 -0.34 5.49 -14.00
CA SER A 171 -1.57 5.92 -14.67
C SER A 171 -1.95 4.99 -15.81
N THR A 172 -0.98 4.49 -16.57
CA THR A 172 -1.21 3.47 -17.61
C THR A 172 -1.86 2.21 -17.04
N ILE A 173 -1.34 1.69 -15.92
CA ILE A 173 -1.87 0.48 -15.28
C ILE A 173 -3.26 0.73 -14.70
N ILE A 174 -3.43 1.83 -13.97
CA ILE A 174 -4.71 2.20 -13.32
C ILE A 174 -5.78 2.46 -14.38
N LYS A 175 -5.46 3.20 -15.44
CA LYS A 175 -6.35 3.43 -16.59
C LYS A 175 -6.74 2.13 -17.28
N GLY A 176 -5.79 1.22 -17.50
CA GLY A 176 -6.07 -0.10 -18.07
C GLY A 176 -7.04 -0.93 -17.22
N PHE A 177 -6.86 -0.88 -15.90
CA PHE A 177 -7.75 -1.54 -14.95
C PHE A 177 -9.15 -0.91 -14.88
N LEU A 178 -9.23 0.42 -14.73
CA LEU A 178 -10.47 1.19 -14.55
C LEU A 178 -11.28 1.36 -15.84
N ARG A 179 -10.59 1.41 -16.98
CA ARG A 179 -11.17 1.75 -18.31
C ARG A 179 -11.76 3.17 -18.39
N HIS A 180 -11.30 4.09 -17.55
CA HIS A 180 -11.65 5.50 -17.58
C HIS A 180 -10.53 6.36 -16.96
N ASP A 181 -10.62 7.68 -17.14
CA ASP A 181 -9.61 8.66 -16.69
C ASP A 181 -10.05 9.49 -15.47
N ASN A 182 -11.20 9.17 -14.86
CA ASN A 182 -11.69 9.86 -13.67
C ASN A 182 -10.93 9.49 -12.38
N PHE A 183 -9.62 9.69 -12.39
CA PHE A 183 -8.73 9.43 -11.26
C PHE A 183 -7.55 10.40 -11.23
N SER A 184 -6.88 10.47 -10.08
CA SER A 184 -5.62 11.16 -9.89
C SER A 184 -4.71 10.36 -8.95
N ILE A 185 -3.39 10.51 -9.10
CA ILE A 185 -2.39 9.74 -8.37
C ILE A 185 -1.50 10.68 -7.56
N LEU A 186 -1.39 10.44 -6.26
CA LEU A 186 -0.40 11.05 -5.40
C LEU A 186 0.76 10.07 -5.16
N VAL A 187 1.93 10.41 -5.69
CA VAL A 187 3.20 9.74 -5.40
C VAL A 187 3.95 10.51 -4.32
N VAL A 188 4.13 9.88 -3.16
CA VAL A 188 4.75 10.49 -1.98
C VAL A 188 6.17 9.99 -1.81
N LYS A 189 7.13 10.89 -1.68
CA LYS A 189 8.49 10.65 -1.19
C LYS A 189 8.65 11.29 0.17
N SER A 190 9.59 10.81 0.98
CA SER A 190 9.84 11.44 2.28
C SER A 190 11.31 11.57 2.65
N LYS A 191 11.62 12.70 3.31
CA LYS A 191 12.90 13.00 3.95
C LYS A 191 12.69 12.92 5.47
N THR A 192 13.51 12.13 6.15
CA THR A 192 13.38 11.95 7.62
C THR A 192 14.31 12.92 8.36
N ILE A 193 13.79 13.58 9.39
CA ILE A 193 14.55 14.47 10.29
C ILE A 193 14.46 14.02 11.75
N ILE A 194 15.34 14.57 12.59
CA ILE A 194 15.29 14.46 14.05
C ILE A 194 14.98 15.86 14.60
N GLY A 195 14.02 15.96 15.52
CA GLY A 195 13.58 17.22 16.10
C GLY A 195 12.23 17.68 15.55
N ASP A 196 12.01 19.00 15.57
CA ASP A 196 10.73 19.60 15.19
C ASP A 196 10.54 19.66 13.67
N LEU A 197 9.29 19.59 13.23
CA LEU A 197 8.93 19.80 11.83
C LEU A 197 9.18 21.26 11.45
N PRO A 198 9.74 21.52 10.25
CA PRO A 198 9.81 22.88 9.73
C PRO A 198 8.42 23.39 9.38
N GLU A 199 8.30 24.72 9.23
CA GLU A 199 7.06 25.36 8.78
C GLU A 199 6.60 24.81 7.42
N ASN A 200 7.54 24.64 6.48
CA ASN A 200 7.28 24.05 5.17
C ASN A 200 7.52 22.54 5.17
N ILE A 201 6.49 21.78 5.56
CA ILE A 201 6.50 20.32 5.58
C ILE A 201 6.59 19.70 4.17
N ILE A 202 5.87 20.28 3.21
CA ILE A 202 5.84 19.82 1.81
C ILE A 202 6.92 20.57 1.06
N THR A 203 8.06 19.93 0.79
CA THR A 203 9.23 20.59 0.16
C THR A 203 9.14 20.62 -1.36
N GLU A 204 8.44 19.66 -1.96
CA GLU A 204 8.24 19.55 -3.40
C GLU A 204 6.79 19.11 -3.65
N TYR A 205 6.13 19.70 -4.64
CA TYR A 205 4.76 19.36 -5.04
C TYR A 205 4.60 19.66 -6.53
N ASN A 206 4.86 18.66 -7.37
CA ASN A 206 4.91 18.79 -8.81
C ASN A 206 3.66 18.15 -9.42
N ARG A 207 2.84 18.95 -10.11
CA ARG A 207 1.64 18.47 -10.80
C ARG A 207 2.00 17.98 -12.20
N GLU A 208 1.46 16.82 -12.54
CA GLU A 208 1.61 16.10 -13.80
C GLU A 208 0.21 15.76 -14.34
N GLU A 209 0.10 15.30 -15.59
CA GLU A 209 -1.19 15.06 -16.27
C GLU A 209 -2.15 14.15 -15.47
N PHE A 210 -1.63 13.13 -14.79
CA PHE A 210 -2.41 12.15 -14.04
C PHE A 210 -2.24 12.23 -12.52
N GLY A 211 -1.69 13.34 -12.00
CA GLY A 211 -1.63 13.56 -10.56
C GLY A 211 -0.42 14.37 -10.09
N VAL A 212 0.13 14.01 -8.94
CA VAL A 212 1.14 14.79 -8.23
C VAL A 212 2.26 13.92 -7.69
N THR A 213 3.50 14.33 -7.93
CA THR A 213 4.66 13.83 -7.18
C THR A 213 5.01 14.83 -6.09
N ALA A 214 5.03 14.40 -4.83
CA ALA A 214 5.34 15.26 -3.68
C ALA A 214 6.42 14.68 -2.77
N THR A 215 7.23 15.56 -2.18
CA THR A 215 8.21 15.20 -1.15
C THR A 215 7.84 15.89 0.17
N ILE A 216 7.67 15.10 1.23
CA ILE A 216 7.37 15.59 2.59
C ILE A 216 8.55 15.36 3.54
N ILE A 217 8.62 16.20 4.58
CA ILE A 217 9.50 16.00 5.73
C ILE A 217 8.73 15.24 6.81
N GLU A 218 9.30 14.15 7.33
CA GLU A 218 8.74 13.37 8.43
C GLU A 218 9.72 13.36 9.61
N ARG A 219 9.22 13.40 10.85
CA ARG A 219 10.07 13.10 12.01
C ARG A 219 10.39 11.60 12.07
N LYS A 220 11.55 11.25 12.64
CA LYS A 220 11.96 9.84 12.80
C LYS A 220 10.96 9.08 13.69
N GLY A 221 10.54 7.91 13.20
CA GLY A 221 9.60 7.03 13.91
C GLY A 221 8.15 7.40 13.71
N PHE A 222 7.31 7.07 14.68
CA PHE A 222 5.90 7.44 14.68
C PHE A 222 5.75 8.79 15.38
N ASN A 223 5.38 9.82 14.62
CA ASN A 223 5.22 11.19 15.15
C ASN A 223 6.44 11.71 15.94
N GLY A 224 7.65 11.28 15.58
CA GLY A 224 8.90 11.74 16.21
C GLY A 224 9.35 10.95 17.44
N ASP A 225 8.75 9.80 17.75
CA ASP A 225 9.16 8.94 18.87
C ASP A 225 10.56 8.31 18.71
N GLY A 226 11.23 8.51 17.57
CA GLY A 226 12.57 8.00 17.29
C GLY A 226 12.62 6.51 16.97
N THR A 227 11.48 5.81 16.99
CA THR A 227 11.40 4.37 16.72
C THR A 227 11.56 4.05 15.24
N ASN A 228 11.63 2.76 14.94
CA ASN A 228 11.66 2.19 13.59
C ASN A 228 10.23 1.87 13.12
N SER A 229 9.31 2.81 13.31
CA SER A 229 7.89 2.60 12.98
C SER A 229 7.61 2.76 11.49
N PHE A 230 6.81 1.84 10.94
CA PHE A 230 6.29 1.98 9.58
C PHE A 230 5.21 3.06 9.47
N LYS A 231 4.62 3.54 10.57
CA LYS A 231 3.47 4.44 10.52
C LYS A 231 3.79 5.82 9.93
N GLY A 232 4.98 6.36 10.19
CA GLY A 232 5.39 7.69 9.70
C GLY A 232 4.83 8.85 10.54
N ASP A 233 4.80 10.05 9.96
CA ASP A 233 4.39 11.28 10.67
C ASP A 233 3.00 11.77 10.23
N GLU A 234 2.02 11.66 11.11
CA GLU A 234 0.62 12.00 10.82
C GLU A 234 0.43 13.48 10.50
N VAL A 235 1.23 14.38 11.07
CA VAL A 235 1.14 15.82 10.77
C VAL A 235 1.55 16.05 9.32
N SER A 236 2.65 15.42 8.90
CA SER A 236 3.17 15.57 7.54
C SER A 236 2.25 14.98 6.48
N TRP A 237 1.74 13.78 6.73
CA TRP A 237 0.79 13.11 5.84
C TRP A 237 -0.55 13.85 5.77
N ARG A 238 -1.07 14.34 6.90
CA ARG A 238 -2.32 15.11 6.92
C ARG A 238 -2.19 16.40 6.11
N ALA A 239 -1.08 17.12 6.24
CA ALA A 239 -0.84 18.33 5.46
C ALA A 239 -0.84 18.04 3.95
N LEU A 240 -0.15 16.98 3.53
CA LEU A 240 -0.10 16.57 2.12
C LEU A 240 -1.45 16.10 1.59
N LEU A 241 -2.12 15.18 2.29
CA LEU A 241 -3.40 14.63 1.87
C LEU A 241 -4.49 15.70 1.81
N THR A 242 -4.51 16.63 2.77
CA THR A 242 -5.43 17.77 2.74
C THR A 242 -5.24 18.60 1.47
N ARG A 243 -4.00 18.95 1.15
CA ARG A 243 -3.68 19.72 -0.06
C ARG A 243 -4.08 18.97 -1.33
N PHE A 244 -3.67 17.71 -1.45
CA PHE A 244 -3.95 16.88 -2.62
C PHE A 244 -5.45 16.74 -2.87
N VAL A 245 -6.23 16.45 -1.83
CA VAL A 245 -7.67 16.30 -1.96
C VAL A 245 -8.33 17.62 -2.36
N ILE A 246 -7.94 18.76 -1.77
CA ILE A 246 -8.52 20.07 -2.12
C ILE A 246 -8.21 20.47 -3.57
N GLU A 247 -7.03 20.14 -4.10
CA GLU A 247 -6.62 20.52 -5.46
C GLU A 247 -7.14 19.59 -6.56
N GLU A 248 -7.60 18.40 -6.19
CA GLU A 248 -8.11 17.39 -7.12
C GLU A 248 -9.65 17.28 -7.14
N GLU A 249 -10.35 17.86 -6.16
CA GLU A 249 -11.80 18.13 -6.24
C GLU A 249 -12.09 19.30 -7.21
#